data_AF-X1M949-F1
#
_entry.id   AF-X1M949-F1
#
_cell.length_a   1.000
_cell.length_b   1.000
_cell.length_c   1.000
_cell.angle_alpha   90.00
_cell.angle_beta   90.00
_cell.angle_gamma   90.00
#
_symmetry.space_group_name_H-M   'P 1'
#
loop_
_entity.id
_entity.type
_entity.pdbx_description
1 polymer ?
#
loop_
_entity_poly.entity_id
_entity_poly.type
_entity_poly.pdbx_seq_one_letter_code
_entity_poly.pdbx_strand_id
1 'polypeptide(L)'
;AIRACEETLKISTVEKYPLDYAAAQSNLGLAYITFAEVRDKEENLTKAIRAYEEALKISTVEKYPLDYAIIQNNLGAAYRDLAGVRDKEENLSRAIRAYEEALKIYT
;
A
#
# COMPACT_ATOMS: atom_id res chain seq x y z
N ALA A 1 -12.45 -10.30 0.15
CA ALA A 1 -11.68 -9.05 0.08
C ALA A 1 -10.89 -8.97 -1.23
N ILE A 2 -9.80 -9.72 -1.41
CA ILE A 2 -8.92 -9.67 -2.61
C ILE A 2 -9.70 -9.71 -3.93
N ARG A 3 -10.52 -10.75 -4.16
CA ARG A 3 -11.34 -10.87 -5.39
C ARG A 3 -12.26 -9.67 -5.64
N ALA A 4 -12.83 -9.09 -4.58
CA ALA A 4 -13.73 -7.94 -4.73
C ALA A 4 -12.95 -6.70 -5.18
N CYS A 5 -11.77 -6.45 -4.59
CA CYS A 5 -10.88 -5.38 -5.01
C CYS A 5 -10.39 -5.60 -6.46
N GLU A 6 -10.01 -6.83 -6.83
CA GLU A 6 -9.60 -7.16 -8.19
C GLU A 6 -10.71 -6.91 -9.23
N GLU A 7 -11.97 -7.25 -8.91
CA GLU A 7 -13.11 -6.94 -9.78
C GLU A 7 -13.34 -5.43 -9.91
N THR A 8 -13.22 -4.68 -8.82
CA THR A 8 -13.31 -3.21 -8.87
C THR A 8 -12.23 -2.60 -9.77
N LEU A 9 -11.00 -3.10 -9.72
CA LEU A 9 -9.90 -2.61 -10.57
C LEU A 9 -10.11 -2.88 -12.07
N LYS A 10 -10.99 -3.83 -12.46
CA LYS A 10 -11.33 -4.06 -13.87
C LYS A 10 -12.23 -2.98 -14.46
N ILE A 11 -13.06 -2.34 -13.63
CA ILE A 11 -14.07 -1.35 -14.07
C ILE A 11 -13.66 0.08 -13.72
N SER A 12 -12.86 0.26 -12.67
CA SER A 12 -12.29 1.54 -12.27
C SER A 12 -10.96 1.74 -12.97
N THR A 13 -10.95 2.36 -14.15
CA THR A 13 -9.70 2.79 -14.78
C THR A 13 -9.25 4.12 -14.15
N VAL A 14 -7.93 4.36 -14.07
CA VAL A 14 -7.33 5.60 -13.55
C VAL A 14 -7.95 6.86 -14.18
N GLU A 15 -8.40 6.76 -15.42
CA GLU A 15 -8.99 7.87 -16.18
C GLU A 15 -10.41 8.24 -15.77
N LYS A 16 -11.21 7.28 -15.28
CA LYS A 16 -12.65 7.49 -15.04
C LYS A 16 -12.99 7.69 -13.57
N TYR A 17 -12.29 6.99 -12.67
CA TYR A 17 -12.52 7.04 -11.23
C TYR A 17 -11.20 6.92 -10.45
N PRO A 18 -10.33 7.95 -10.51
CA PRO A 18 -8.99 7.87 -9.95
C PRO A 18 -9.00 7.61 -8.43
N LEU A 19 -9.89 8.26 -7.68
CA LEU A 19 -9.98 8.07 -6.23
C LEU A 19 -10.48 6.67 -5.84
N ASP A 20 -11.51 6.16 -6.53
CA ASP A 20 -12.01 4.81 -6.27
C ASP A 20 -10.97 3.75 -6.62
N TYR A 21 -10.16 3.99 -7.67
CA TYR A 21 -9.03 3.14 -8.00
C TYR A 21 -7.97 3.14 -6.89
N ALA A 22 -7.57 4.31 -6.40
CA ALA A 22 -6.59 4.43 -5.31
C ALA A 22 -7.09 3.76 -4.02
N ALA A 23 -8.36 3.94 -3.68
CA ALA A 23 -8.98 3.29 -2.53
C ALA A 23 -9.05 1.76 -2.71
N ALA A 24 -9.41 1.28 -3.90
CA ALA A 24 -9.44 -0.15 -4.21
C ALA A 24 -8.03 -0.78 -4.10
N GLN A 25 -7.01 -0.11 -4.63
CA GLN A 25 -5.61 -0.53 -4.49
C GLN A 25 -5.16 -0.55 -3.03
N SER A 26 -5.49 0.48 -2.25
CA SER A 26 -5.16 0.54 -0.82
C SER A 26 -5.79 -0.61 -0.02
N ASN A 27 -7.06 -0.90 -0.30
CA ASN A 27 -7.78 -2.02 0.32
C ASN A 27 -7.22 -3.39 -0.13
N LEU A 28 -6.82 -3.51 -1.39
CA LEU A 28 -6.17 -4.70 -1.92
C LEU A 28 -4.83 -4.95 -1.21
N GLY A 29 -4.04 -3.89 -1.00
CA GLY A 29 -2.78 -3.96 -0.24
C GLY A 29 -3.00 -4.48 1.18
N LEU A 30 -4.00 -3.97 1.88
CA LEU A 30 -4.33 -4.40 3.25
C LEU A 30 -4.77 -5.87 3.29
N ALA A 31 -5.56 -6.29 2.30
CA ALA A 31 -6.01 -7.66 2.19
C ALA A 31 -4.83 -8.62 1.94
N TYR A 32 -3.83 -8.19 1.15
CA TYR A 32 -2.61 -8.95 0.94
C TYR A 32 -1.74 -9.04 2.19
N ILE A 33 -1.53 -7.96 2.95
CA ILE A 33 -0.85 -8.02 4.26
C ILE A 33 -1.53 -9.05 5.17
N THR A 34 -2.85 -8.95 5.29
CA THR A 34 -3.63 -9.87 6.14
C THR A 34 -3.48 -11.32 5.70
N PHE A 35 -3.43 -11.57 4.39
CA PHE A 35 -3.26 -12.92 3.86
C PHE A 35 -1.83 -13.46 3.98
N ALA A 36 -0.83 -12.58 4.00
CA ALA A 36 0.57 -12.92 4.21
C ALA A 36 0.81 -13.58 5.58
N GLU A 37 -0.01 -13.26 6.59
CA GLU A 37 0.02 -13.91 7.91
C GLU A 37 -0.51 -15.34 7.89
N VAL A 38 -1.23 -15.73 6.83
CA VAL A 38 -1.77 -17.09 6.65
C VAL A 38 -0.81 -17.95 5.83
N ARG A 39 -0.33 -17.45 4.69
CA ARG A 39 0.60 -18.15 3.79
C ARG A 39 1.24 -17.22 2.77
N ASP A 40 2.22 -17.76 2.04
CA ASP A 40 2.89 -17.09 0.91
C ASP A 40 3.37 -15.67 1.28
N LYS A 41 3.94 -15.54 2.49
CA LYS A 41 4.18 -14.26 3.16
C LYS A 41 4.93 -13.27 2.26
N GLU A 42 6.02 -13.71 1.65
CA GLU A 42 6.83 -12.88 0.75
C GLU A 42 6.06 -12.38 -0.48
N GLU A 43 5.34 -13.29 -1.14
CA GLU A 43 4.60 -12.98 -2.37
C GLU A 43 3.46 -12.01 -2.07
N ASN A 44 2.70 -12.27 -1.01
CA ASN A 44 1.59 -11.42 -0.59
C ASN A 44 2.08 -10.04 -0.13
N LEU A 45 3.16 -9.94 0.65
CA LEU A 45 3.74 -8.65 1.01
C LEU A 45 4.24 -7.88 -0.21
N THR A 46 4.84 -8.57 -1.19
CA THR A 46 5.27 -7.95 -2.46
C THR A 46 4.07 -7.41 -3.26
N LYS A 47 2.96 -8.15 -3.30
CA LYS A 47 1.71 -7.67 -3.92
C LYS A 47 1.10 -6.49 -3.16
N ALA A 48 1.17 -6.49 -1.83
CA ALA A 48 0.70 -5.38 -1.01
C ALA A 48 1.45 -4.07 -1.31
N ILE A 49 2.79 -4.15 -1.34
CA ILE A 49 3.67 -3.03 -1.68
C ILE A 49 3.28 -2.43 -3.03
N ARG A 50 3.15 -3.26 -4.07
CA ARG A 50 2.76 -2.81 -5.41
C ARG A 50 1.39 -2.12 -5.42
N ALA A 51 0.42 -2.66 -4.68
CA ALA A 51 -0.91 -2.07 -4.61
C ALA A 51 -0.85 -0.67 -3.96
N TYR A 52 -0.12 -0.50 -2.86
CA TYR A 52 0.06 0.81 -2.24
C TYR A 52 0.83 1.79 -3.14
N GLU A 53 1.87 1.33 -3.84
CA GLU A 53 2.60 2.16 -4.82
C GLU A 53 1.68 2.66 -5.94
N GLU A 54 0.76 1.83 -6.46
CA GLU A 54 -0.24 2.27 -7.43
C GLU A 54 -1.22 3.30 -6.85
N ALA A 55 -1.66 3.11 -5.60
CA ALA A 55 -2.53 4.08 -4.93
C ALA A 55 -1.84 5.45 -4.76
N LEU A 56 -0.54 5.46 -4.43
CA LEU A 56 0.26 6.67 -4.24
C LEU A 56 0.49 7.48 -5.53
N LYS A 57 0.28 6.89 -6.72
CA LYS A 57 0.31 7.65 -7.99
C LYS A 57 -0.85 8.64 -8.10
N ILE A 58 -1.93 8.42 -7.35
CA ILE A 58 -3.14 9.23 -7.39
C ILE A 58 -3.29 10.02 -6.09
N SER A 59 -3.17 9.33 -4.95
CA SER A 59 -3.20 9.92 -3.62
C SER A 59 -1.85 10.55 -3.34
N THR A 60 -1.65 11.81 -3.76
CA THR A 60 -0.40 12.56 -3.53
C THR A 60 -0.52 13.50 -2.33
N VAL A 61 0.61 13.96 -1.81
CA VAL A 61 0.67 14.90 -0.70
C VAL A 61 -0.07 16.22 -1.01
N GLU A 62 -0.09 16.67 -2.27
CA GLU A 62 -0.72 17.93 -2.67
C GLU A 62 -2.24 17.82 -2.84
N LYS A 63 -2.73 16.67 -3.32
CA LYS A 63 -4.15 16.50 -3.68
C LYS A 63 -4.96 15.84 -2.57
N TYR A 64 -4.40 14.82 -1.94
CA TYR A 64 -5.06 13.98 -0.96
C TYR A 64 -4.10 13.66 0.19
N PRO A 65 -3.66 14.67 0.96
CA PRO A 65 -2.59 14.52 1.95
C PRO A 65 -2.90 13.45 2.99
N LEU A 66 -4.15 13.36 3.42
CA LEU A 66 -4.59 12.40 4.44
C LEU A 66 -4.57 10.97 3.90
N ASP A 67 -5.09 10.73 2.69
CA ASP A 67 -5.02 9.42 2.04
C ASP A 67 -3.57 9.02 1.74
N TYR A 68 -2.75 9.95 1.27
CA TYR A 68 -1.31 9.76 1.08
C TYR A 68 -0.65 9.27 2.37
N ALA A 69 -0.90 9.93 3.51
CA ALA A 69 -0.32 9.55 4.79
C ALA A 69 -0.79 8.16 5.27
N ILE A 70 -2.07 7.82 5.08
CA ILE A 70 -2.61 6.50 5.42
C ILE A 70 -1.93 5.41 4.58
N ILE A 71 -1.79 5.64 3.27
CA ILE A 71 -1.18 4.68 2.35
C ILE A 71 0.30 4.52 2.67
N GLN A 72 1.03 5.62 2.91
CA GLN A 72 2.43 5.58 3.30
C GLN A 72 2.65 4.81 4.61
N ASN A 73 1.79 5.01 5.61
CA ASN A 73 1.86 4.24 6.85
C ASN A 73 1.69 2.73 6.61
N ASN A 74 0.73 2.35 5.75
CA ASN A 74 0.50 0.93 5.43
C ASN A 74 1.62 0.34 4.57
N LEU A 75 2.19 1.13 3.64
CA LEU A 75 3.37 0.75 2.87
C LEU A 75 4.58 0.51 3.79
N GLY A 76 4.77 1.37 4.80
CA GLY A 76 5.78 1.19 5.83
C GLY A 76 5.61 -0.12 6.59
N ALA A 77 4.38 -0.48 6.95
CA ALA A 77 4.08 -1.75 7.60
C ALA A 77 4.41 -2.96 6.71
N ALA A 78 4.05 -2.89 5.41
CA ALA A 78 4.36 -3.96 4.46
C ALA A 78 5.88 -4.18 4.31
N TYR A 79 6.67 -3.11 4.20
CA TYR A 79 8.12 -3.22 4.14
C TYR A 79 8.72 -3.74 5.45
N ARG A 80 8.25 -3.27 6.60
CA ARG A 80 8.70 -3.77 7.91
C ARG A 80 8.46 -5.29 8.03
N ASP A 81 7.30 -5.76 7.60
CA ASP A 81 6.97 -7.18 7.67
C ASP A 81 7.80 -7.98 6.65
N LEU A 82 8.07 -7.41 5.46
CA LEU A 82 8.93 -8.02 4.45
C LEU A 82 10.40 -8.09 4.90
N ALA A 83 10.87 -7.14 5.70
CA ALA A 83 12.19 -7.17 6.31
C ALA A 83 12.42 -8.38 7.24
N GLY A 84 11.33 -8.93 7.78
CA GLY A 84 11.34 -10.20 8.53
C GLY A 84 11.51 -11.44 7.65
N VAL A 85 11.39 -11.28 6.33
CA VAL A 85 11.48 -12.36 5.34
C VAL A 85 12.75 -12.25 4.50
N ARG A 86 13.07 -11.06 3.96
CA ARG A 86 14.28 -10.81 3.15
C ARG A 86 14.73 -9.35 3.18
N ASP A 87 15.95 -9.12 2.70
CA ASP A 87 16.54 -7.79 2.46
C ASP A 87 16.34 -6.83 3.64
N LYS A 88 16.60 -7.32 4.86
CA LYS A 88 16.17 -6.72 6.14
C LYS A 88 16.52 -5.24 6.24
N GLU A 89 17.77 -4.88 5.97
CA GLU A 89 18.26 -3.50 6.09
C GLU A 89 17.60 -2.57 5.08
N GLU A 90 17.49 -3.00 3.81
CA GLU A 90 16.86 -2.22 2.75
C GLU A 90 15.37 -2.00 3.02
N ASN A 91 14.66 -3.06 3.40
CA ASN A 91 13.24 -3.00 3.69
C ASN A 91 12.93 -2.18 4.95
N LEU A 92 13.74 -2.28 6.02
CA LEU A 92 13.59 -1.38 7.18
C LEU A 92 13.86 0.07 6.80
N SER A 93 14.85 0.35 5.96
CA SER A 93 15.12 1.71 5.48
C SER A 93 13.94 2.28 4.68
N ARG A 94 13.30 1.46 3.83
CA ARG A 94 12.09 1.84 3.10
C ARG A 94 10.90 2.05 4.03
N ALA A 95 10.74 1.20 5.05
CA ALA A 95 9.68 1.33 6.04
C ALA A 95 9.78 2.65 6.81
N ILE A 96 10.98 3.00 7.29
CA ILE A 96 11.24 4.26 7.99
C ILE A 96 10.84 5.45 7.13
N ARG A 97 11.30 5.51 5.87
CA ARG A 97 10.97 6.60 4.95
C ARG A 97 9.47 6.74 4.74
N ALA A 98 8.76 5.62 4.55
CA ALA A 98 7.31 5.66 4.37
C ALA A 98 6.59 6.20 5.62
N TYR A 99 7.01 5.77 6.82
CA TYR A 99 6.47 6.32 8.07
C TYR A 99 6.79 7.80 8.26
N GLU A 100 7.99 8.25 7.90
CA GLU A 100 8.37 9.66 7.93
C GLU A 100 7.49 10.51 7.01
N GLU A 101 7.21 10.05 5.79
CA GLU A 101 6.28 10.73 4.87
C GLU A 101 4.86 10.83 5.46
N ALA A 102 4.37 9.78 6.11
CA ALA A 102 3.07 9.81 6.78
C ALA A 102 3.05 10.82 7.94
N LEU A 103 4.12 10.85 8.75
CA LEU A 103 4.22 11.74 9.91
C LEU A 103 4.20 13.22 9.54
N LYS A 104 4.78 13.61 8.39
CA LYS A 104 4.74 15.00 7.90
C LYS A 104 3.32 15.58 7.78
N ILE A 105 2.31 14.72 7.66
CA ILE A 105 0.91 15.14 7.52
C ILE A 105 0.14 15.00 8.83
N TYR A 106 0.50 14.02 9.66
CA TYR A 106 -0.18 13.80 10.94
C TYR A 106 0.25 14.75 12.05
N THR A 107 1.37 15.46 11.90
CA THR A 107 1.89 16.45 12.86
C THR A 107 1.74 17.86 12.32
#